data_AF-A0A0Q0XWS1-F1
#
_entry.id   AF-A0A0Q0XWS1-F1
#
_cell.length_a   1.000
_cell.length_b   1.000
_cell.length_c   1.000
_cell.angle_alpha   90.00
_cell.angle_beta   90.00
_cell.angle_gamma   90.00
#
_symmetry.space_group_name_H-M   'P 1'
#
loop_
_entity.id
_entity.type
_entity.pdbx_description
1 polymer ?
#
loop_
_entity_poly.entity_id
_entity_poly.type
_entity_poly.pdbx_seq_one_letter_code
_entity_poly.pdbx_strand_id
1 'polypeptide(L)'
;MSFTRFLGLLLVAVLAVTIVEFTPAGRNAAQAATTPSGGARQPASSGPAERPDLVSAQLAARAEKRRIEVTGQRTESTSTFVNPDGTVTVDSYSGVRRVRRGDGWVDVDATLVLADGKVTPKVAKAGIVLSAGGKAGGDVATLVDGGRELAFAWPGALPAPTLAGSTATYADVAPGTDLVVKVVPTGYDVRIVAHTAAAAQAALRLPLRLKGLTAERTSAGELRLSAGGKVAARSPSPLM
;
A
#
# COMPACT_ATOMS: atom_id res chain seq x y z
N MET A 1 3.52 -0.43 56.09
CA MET A 1 2.51 0.34 56.84
C MET A 1 1.49 0.84 55.84
N SER A 2 0.42 0.06 55.60
CA SER A 2 -0.94 0.22 56.15
C SER A 2 -1.57 1.59 55.86
N PHE A 3 -2.48 1.65 54.88
CA PHE A 3 -3.95 1.59 55.01
C PHE A 3 -4.55 3.01 55.08
N THR A 4 -5.15 3.54 53.99
CA THR A 4 -6.59 3.54 53.64
C THR A 4 -7.46 4.55 54.43
N ARG A 5 -8.45 5.10 53.70
CA ARG A 5 -9.80 5.58 54.10
C ARG A 5 -9.95 7.09 54.37
N PHE A 6 -10.75 7.82 53.59
CA PHE A 6 -12.24 7.84 53.41
C PHE A 6 -12.98 8.62 54.51
N LEU A 7 -14.05 9.30 54.06
CA LEU A 7 -15.25 9.72 54.83
C LEU A 7 -15.08 11.03 55.64
N GLY A 8 -16.03 11.97 55.70
CA GLY A 8 -17.39 12.07 55.17
C GLY A 8 -18.16 13.19 55.91
N LEU A 9 -19.37 13.48 55.41
CA LEU A 9 -20.50 14.24 56.01
C LEU A 9 -20.28 15.76 56.26
N LEU A 10 -21.07 16.72 55.75
CA LEU A 10 -22.54 16.94 55.63
C LEU A 10 -23.20 17.48 56.91
N LEU A 11 -23.61 18.77 56.91
CA LEU A 11 -24.67 19.45 57.72
C LEU A 11 -24.72 20.96 57.29
N VAL A 12 -25.74 21.58 56.65
CA VAL A 12 -27.19 21.86 56.90
C VAL A 12 -27.47 23.27 57.50
N ALA A 13 -28.60 23.86 57.06
CA ALA A 13 -29.38 25.04 57.53
C ALA A 13 -29.02 26.41 56.89
N VAL A 14 -29.79 27.04 55.98
CA VAL A 14 -31.22 27.46 55.89
C VAL A 14 -31.59 28.64 56.81
N LEU A 15 -31.97 29.81 56.22
CA LEU A 15 -33.24 30.60 56.36
C LEU A 15 -33.00 32.09 55.93
N ALA A 16 -33.69 32.61 54.89
CA ALA A 16 -34.75 33.66 54.92
C ALA A 16 -34.25 35.13 55.10
N VAL A 17 -34.77 36.22 54.49
CA VAL A 17 -35.99 36.55 53.72
C VAL A 17 -35.89 38.03 53.22
N THR A 18 -36.38 38.32 52.00
CA THR A 18 -37.03 39.56 51.44
C THR A 18 -36.43 40.97 51.62
N ILE A 19 -36.62 42.02 50.80
CA ILE A 19 -37.30 42.41 49.53
C ILE A 19 -36.71 43.83 49.24
N VAL A 20 -36.64 44.27 47.99
CA VAL A 20 -37.15 45.57 47.47
C VAL A 20 -36.78 45.63 45.99
N GLU A 21 -37.81 45.63 45.15
CA GLU A 21 -37.71 45.96 43.74
C GLU A 21 -37.52 47.46 43.56
N PHE A 22 -36.60 47.86 42.69
CA PHE A 22 -36.60 49.21 42.14
C PHE A 22 -36.15 49.15 40.67
N THR A 23 -37.11 49.14 39.76
CA THR A 23 -36.88 49.42 38.34
C THR A 23 -36.98 50.93 38.10
N PRO A 24 -36.01 51.51 37.40
CA PRO A 24 -36.30 52.59 36.47
C PRO A 24 -35.84 52.25 35.06
N ALA A 25 -36.76 52.42 34.12
CA ALA A 25 -36.55 52.31 32.69
C ALA A 25 -35.64 53.43 32.15
N GLY A 26 -34.76 53.05 31.22
CA GLY A 26 -34.49 53.77 29.98
C GLY A 26 -33.67 55.06 30.02
N ARG A 27 -32.39 54.96 29.64
CA ARG A 27 -31.74 55.90 28.71
C ARG A 27 -30.76 55.15 27.81
N ASN A 28 -31.06 55.13 26.51
CA ASN A 28 -30.20 54.66 25.44
C ASN A 28 -28.96 55.56 25.35
N ALA A 29 -27.78 55.01 25.62
CA ALA A 29 -26.53 55.52 25.05
C ALA A 29 -26.23 54.67 23.82
N ALA A 30 -26.42 55.24 22.64
CA ALA A 30 -26.01 54.64 21.38
C ALA A 30 -24.48 54.47 21.37
N GLN A 31 -24.02 53.26 21.66
CA GLN A 31 -22.63 52.88 21.46
C GLN A 31 -22.51 52.48 19.99
N ALA A 32 -21.93 53.38 19.18
CA ALA A 32 -21.52 53.07 17.83
C ALA A 32 -20.44 51.98 17.89
N ALA A 33 -20.86 50.72 17.74
CA ALA A 33 -19.96 49.62 17.49
C ALA A 33 -19.56 49.63 16.02
N THR A 34 -18.49 50.34 15.69
CA THR A 34 -17.70 50.06 14.48
C THR A 34 -17.05 48.69 14.67
N THR A 35 -17.83 47.65 14.38
CA THR A 35 -17.28 46.31 14.19
C THR A 35 -16.56 46.35 12.85
N PRO A 36 -15.23 46.15 12.77
CA PRO A 36 -14.59 45.92 11.49
C PRO A 36 -15.15 44.59 10.98
N SER A 37 -16.04 44.63 9.99
CA SER A 37 -16.31 43.48 9.12
C SER A 37 -15.06 43.22 8.26
N GLY A 38 -13.97 42.85 8.91
CA GLY A 38 -12.84 42.20 8.29
C GLY A 38 -13.01 40.71 8.51
N GLY A 39 -13.96 40.10 7.80
CA GLY A 39 -13.94 38.65 7.64
C GLY A 39 -12.59 38.30 7.03
N ALA A 40 -11.67 37.79 7.84
CA ALA A 40 -10.37 37.36 7.37
C ALA A 40 -10.63 36.37 6.23
N ARG A 41 -10.35 36.80 5.00
CA ARG A 41 -10.52 35.96 3.83
C ARG A 41 -9.57 34.79 4.02
N GLN A 42 -10.13 33.65 4.40
CA GLN A 42 -9.41 32.41 4.52
C GLN A 42 -8.66 32.23 3.19
N PRO A 43 -7.31 32.10 3.20
CA PRO A 43 -6.55 32.04 1.97
C PRO A 43 -7.10 30.88 1.13
N ALA A 44 -7.43 31.18 -0.13
CA ALA A 44 -7.91 30.18 -1.06
C ALA A 44 -6.91 29.02 -1.10
N SER A 45 -7.39 27.77 -1.02
CA SER A 45 -6.50 26.63 -1.13
C SER A 45 -5.76 26.73 -2.46
N SER A 46 -4.44 26.57 -2.44
CA SER A 46 -3.58 26.67 -3.64
C SER A 46 -3.78 25.51 -4.63
N GLY A 47 -4.84 24.72 -4.45
CA GLY A 47 -5.13 23.52 -5.23
C GLY A 47 -4.05 22.43 -5.11
N PRO A 48 -4.13 21.39 -5.96
CA PRO A 48 -3.13 20.33 -6.03
C PRO A 48 -1.72 20.88 -6.33
N ALA A 49 -0.71 20.30 -5.67
CA ALA A 49 0.70 20.66 -5.84
C ALA A 49 1.30 20.03 -7.11
N GLU A 50 0.61 20.11 -8.23
CA GLU A 50 0.99 19.41 -9.46
C GLU A 50 0.62 20.21 -10.72
N ARG A 51 1.42 20.05 -11.77
CA ARG A 51 1.25 20.68 -13.09
C ARG A 51 1.70 19.74 -14.21
N PRO A 52 1.14 19.86 -15.43
CA PRO A 52 1.44 18.91 -16.51
C PRO A 52 2.87 19.03 -17.06
N ASP A 53 3.47 20.22 -17.01
CA ASP A 53 4.75 20.53 -17.64
C ASP A 53 5.66 21.40 -16.75
N LEU A 54 6.95 21.47 -17.12
CA LEU A 54 7.96 22.20 -16.35
C LEU A 54 7.70 23.70 -16.26
N VAL A 55 7.19 24.31 -17.32
CA VAL A 55 7.00 25.77 -17.38
C VAL A 55 5.89 26.16 -16.41
N SER A 56 4.74 25.50 -16.51
CA SER A 56 3.62 25.76 -15.59
C SER A 56 3.98 25.39 -14.14
N ALA A 57 4.74 24.31 -13.92
CA ALA A 57 5.25 23.95 -12.60
C ALA A 57 6.18 25.01 -12.01
N GLN A 58 7.07 25.58 -12.81
CA GLN A 58 8.01 26.61 -12.34
C GLN A 58 7.31 27.92 -11.98
N LEU A 59 6.34 28.35 -12.78
CA LEU A 59 5.50 29.50 -12.45
C LEU A 59 4.75 29.26 -11.14
N ALA A 60 4.11 28.09 -10.99
CA ALA A 60 3.37 27.74 -9.78
C ALA A 60 4.27 27.64 -8.55
N ALA A 61 5.44 27.00 -8.65
CA ALA A 61 6.35 26.81 -7.52
C ALA A 61 6.85 28.15 -6.95
N ARG A 62 7.16 29.11 -7.84
CA ARG A 62 7.55 30.48 -7.44
C ARG A 62 6.39 31.27 -6.85
N ALA A 63 5.22 31.22 -7.49
CA ALA A 63 4.05 31.98 -7.05
C ALA A 63 3.50 31.46 -5.72
N GLU A 64 3.43 30.14 -5.56
CA GLU A 64 2.83 29.46 -4.40
C GLU A 64 3.85 29.16 -3.29
N LYS A 65 5.15 29.38 -3.55
CA LYS A 65 6.26 29.12 -2.61
C LYS A 65 6.28 27.69 -2.05
N ARG A 66 5.92 26.71 -2.87
CA ARG A 66 5.97 25.28 -2.51
C ARG A 66 6.49 24.42 -3.67
N ARG A 67 6.91 23.20 -3.36
CA ARG A 67 7.33 22.19 -4.34
C ARG A 67 6.13 21.74 -5.18
N ILE A 68 6.25 21.75 -6.51
CA ILE A 68 5.19 21.37 -7.46
C ILE A 68 5.66 20.18 -8.30
N GLU A 69 4.88 19.11 -8.36
CA GLU A 69 5.16 17.95 -9.20
C GLU A 69 4.87 18.22 -10.67
N VAL A 70 5.71 17.70 -11.55
CA VAL A 70 5.52 17.73 -13.01
C VAL A 70 4.92 16.39 -13.46
N THR A 71 3.60 16.33 -13.60
CA THR A 71 2.88 15.07 -13.84
C THR A 71 3.20 14.43 -15.19
N GLY A 72 3.50 15.24 -16.21
CA GLY A 72 3.93 14.77 -17.53
C GLY A 72 5.30 14.09 -17.53
N GLN A 73 6.07 14.20 -16.43
CA GLN A 73 7.35 13.51 -16.25
C GLN A 73 7.28 12.34 -15.27
N ARG A 74 6.08 11.92 -14.85
CA ARG A 74 5.93 10.71 -14.04
C ARG A 74 6.38 9.49 -14.83
N THR A 75 7.20 8.66 -14.18
CA THR A 75 7.48 7.29 -14.64
C THR A 75 7.01 6.30 -13.58
N GLU A 76 7.18 5.01 -13.85
CA GLU A 76 6.89 3.93 -12.90
C GLU A 76 7.66 4.06 -11.57
N SER A 77 8.85 4.68 -11.61
CA SER A 77 9.79 4.74 -10.48
C SER A 77 10.38 6.12 -10.23
N THR A 78 9.92 7.19 -10.91
CA THR A 78 10.38 8.57 -10.64
C THR A 78 9.23 9.59 -10.56
N SER A 79 9.41 10.66 -9.79
CA SER A 79 8.60 11.88 -9.83
C SER A 79 9.53 13.08 -9.92
N THR A 80 9.27 13.97 -10.87
CA THR A 80 10.00 15.23 -11.01
C THR A 80 9.23 16.36 -10.34
N PHE A 81 9.94 17.23 -9.64
CA PHE A 81 9.37 18.39 -8.97
C PHE A 81 10.17 19.65 -9.28
N VAL A 82 9.49 20.79 -9.33
CA VAL A 82 10.10 22.12 -9.32
C VAL A 82 9.96 22.72 -7.92
N ASN A 83 11.07 23.18 -7.35
CA ASN A 83 11.13 23.79 -6.03
C ASN A 83 10.90 25.32 -6.11
N PRO A 84 10.56 25.99 -4.98
CA PRO A 84 10.31 27.43 -4.97
C PRO A 84 11.49 28.29 -5.42
N ASP A 85 12.71 27.83 -5.19
CA ASP A 85 13.96 28.48 -5.62
C ASP A 85 14.27 28.30 -7.11
N GLY A 86 13.45 27.53 -7.83
CA GLY A 86 13.60 27.23 -9.25
C GLY A 86 14.49 26.02 -9.54
N THR A 87 15.03 25.33 -8.53
CA THR A 87 15.73 24.06 -8.71
C THR A 87 14.74 22.94 -9.07
N VAL A 88 15.24 21.88 -9.71
CA VAL A 88 14.46 20.69 -10.06
C VAL A 88 14.96 19.50 -9.24
N THR A 89 14.05 18.78 -8.61
CA THR A 89 14.36 17.56 -7.85
C THR A 89 13.66 16.37 -8.49
N VAL A 90 14.36 15.23 -8.55
CA VAL A 90 13.77 13.96 -8.97
C VAL A 90 13.81 13.01 -7.80
N ASP A 91 12.64 12.61 -7.33
CA ASP A 91 12.50 11.52 -6.36
C ASP A 91 12.53 10.21 -7.15
N SER A 92 13.54 9.36 -6.88
CA SER A 92 13.73 8.05 -7.52
C SER A 92 13.51 6.91 -6.53
N TYR A 93 12.86 5.84 -6.99
CA TYR A 93 12.45 4.71 -6.16
C TYR A 93 13.11 3.43 -6.67
N SER A 94 13.46 2.53 -5.75
CA SER A 94 14.14 1.25 -6.09
C SER A 94 13.27 0.28 -6.89
N GLY A 95 11.96 0.51 -6.97
CA GLY A 95 11.02 -0.34 -7.69
C GLY A 95 9.85 0.44 -8.28
N VAL A 96 9.00 -0.29 -9.01
CA VAL A 96 7.76 0.23 -9.59
C VAL A 96 6.80 0.59 -8.46
N ARG A 97 6.48 1.87 -8.31
CA ARG A 97 5.49 2.35 -7.33
C ARG A 97 4.14 2.68 -7.94
N ARG A 98 4.10 2.88 -9.25
CA ARG A 98 2.89 3.21 -10.00
C ARG A 98 2.93 2.55 -11.36
N VAL A 99 1.76 2.25 -11.89
CA VAL A 99 1.57 1.61 -13.18
C VAL A 99 0.62 2.43 -14.03
N ARG A 100 0.81 2.36 -15.34
CA ARG A 100 -0.07 3.03 -16.28
C ARG A 100 -1.37 2.24 -16.43
N ARG A 101 -2.50 2.94 -16.37
CA ARG A 101 -3.86 2.40 -16.60
C ARG A 101 -4.61 3.40 -17.45
N GLY A 102 -4.87 3.04 -18.71
CA GLY A 102 -5.38 3.99 -19.70
C GLY A 102 -4.37 5.13 -19.95
N ASP A 103 -4.85 6.37 -19.82
CA ASP A 103 -4.05 7.59 -19.90
C ASP A 103 -3.41 7.99 -18.56
N GLY A 104 -3.91 7.46 -17.45
CA GLY A 104 -3.50 7.81 -16.09
C GLY A 104 -2.48 6.88 -15.43
N TRP A 105 -2.04 7.30 -14.25
CA TRP A 105 -1.18 6.56 -13.34
C TRP A 105 -1.98 6.11 -12.12
N VAL A 106 -1.78 4.87 -11.70
CA VAL A 106 -2.35 4.33 -10.46
C VAL A 106 -1.21 3.79 -9.63
N ASP A 107 -1.19 4.12 -8.35
CA ASP A 107 -0.18 3.59 -7.43
C ASP A 107 -0.37 2.07 -7.25
N VAL A 108 0.76 1.38 -7.10
CA VAL A 108 0.77 -0.07 -6.88
C VAL A 108 0.19 -0.36 -5.50
N ASP A 109 -0.76 -1.28 -5.47
CA ASP A 109 -1.37 -1.83 -4.28
C ASP A 109 -1.35 -3.36 -4.41
N ALA A 110 -0.30 -3.96 -3.88
CA ALA A 110 -0.11 -5.41 -3.93
C ALA A 110 -1.01 -6.16 -2.94
N THR A 111 -1.92 -5.49 -2.22
CA THR A 111 -2.85 -6.15 -1.29
C THR A 111 -3.69 -7.18 -2.04
N LEU A 112 -3.62 -8.42 -1.57
CA LEU A 112 -4.32 -9.56 -2.14
C LEU A 112 -5.79 -9.55 -1.73
N VAL A 113 -6.65 -9.87 -2.69
CA VAL A 113 -8.08 -10.05 -2.50
C VAL A 113 -8.53 -11.35 -3.15
N LEU A 114 -9.50 -12.02 -2.55
CA LEU A 114 -10.19 -13.16 -3.15
C LEU A 114 -11.38 -12.63 -3.95
N ALA A 115 -11.35 -12.81 -5.27
CA ALA A 115 -12.43 -12.43 -6.18
C ALA A 115 -12.61 -13.51 -7.25
N ASP A 116 -13.85 -13.88 -7.55
CA ASP A 116 -14.19 -14.84 -8.61
C ASP A 116 -13.44 -16.18 -8.50
N GLY A 117 -13.25 -16.68 -7.27
CA GLY A 117 -12.54 -17.94 -7.00
C GLY A 117 -11.03 -17.89 -7.25
N LYS A 118 -10.46 -16.69 -7.37
CA LYS A 118 -9.02 -16.46 -7.58
C LYS A 118 -8.50 -15.42 -6.60
N VAL A 119 -7.22 -15.51 -6.25
CA VAL A 119 -6.57 -14.51 -5.40
C VAL A 119 -5.70 -13.61 -6.27
N THR A 120 -5.94 -12.30 -6.25
CA THR A 120 -5.22 -11.33 -7.09
C THR A 120 -4.81 -10.10 -6.30
N PRO A 121 -3.70 -9.42 -6.67
CA PRO A 121 -3.40 -8.10 -6.11
C PRO A 121 -4.37 -7.06 -6.67
N LYS A 122 -4.71 -6.03 -5.87
CA LYS A 122 -5.55 -4.92 -6.34
C LYS A 122 -4.94 -4.17 -7.53
N VAL A 123 -3.64 -3.85 -7.44
CA VAL A 123 -2.89 -3.19 -8.51
C VAL A 123 -1.45 -3.72 -8.53
N ALA A 124 -1.07 -4.37 -9.63
CA ALA A 124 0.31 -4.76 -9.92
C ALA A 124 0.66 -4.46 -11.38
N LYS A 125 1.95 -4.43 -11.72
CA LYS A 125 2.43 -4.27 -13.10
C LYS A 125 2.26 -5.56 -13.88
N ALA A 126 2.70 -6.68 -13.32
CA ALA A 126 2.50 -8.00 -13.90
C ALA A 126 1.08 -8.50 -13.64
N GLY A 127 0.52 -9.30 -14.56
CA GLY A 127 -0.74 -9.99 -14.35
C GLY A 127 -0.51 -11.19 -13.44
N ILE A 128 -0.88 -11.07 -12.16
CA ILE A 128 -0.61 -12.11 -11.16
C ILE A 128 -1.93 -12.71 -10.67
N VAL A 129 -1.99 -14.03 -10.65
CA VAL A 129 -3.12 -14.80 -10.15
C VAL A 129 -2.59 -15.90 -9.25
N LEU A 130 -3.10 -15.97 -8.02
CA LEU A 130 -2.84 -17.05 -7.08
C LEU A 130 -4.07 -17.96 -6.95
N SER A 131 -3.82 -19.22 -6.62
CA SER A 131 -4.86 -20.21 -6.36
C SER A 131 -5.68 -19.86 -5.12
N ALA A 132 -6.99 -20.14 -5.15
CA ALA A 132 -7.83 -20.09 -3.95
C ALA A 132 -7.83 -21.41 -3.17
N GLY A 133 -6.95 -22.35 -3.53
CA GLY A 133 -6.96 -23.73 -3.03
C GLY A 133 -7.75 -24.67 -3.94
N GLY A 134 -7.74 -25.96 -3.61
CA GLY A 134 -8.40 -27.01 -4.37
C GLY A 134 -8.05 -28.41 -3.91
N LYS A 135 -8.91 -29.37 -4.24
CA LYS A 135 -8.72 -30.79 -3.87
C LYS A 135 -7.69 -31.53 -4.74
N ALA A 136 -7.23 -30.90 -5.82
CA ALA A 136 -6.24 -31.42 -6.74
C ALA A 136 -5.04 -30.46 -6.83
N GLY A 137 -3.90 -31.00 -7.27
CA GLY A 137 -2.74 -30.17 -7.62
C GLY A 137 -3.02 -29.24 -8.79
N GLY A 138 -2.16 -28.24 -8.95
CA GLY A 138 -2.30 -27.23 -9.99
C GLY A 138 -1.43 -26.00 -9.74
N ASP A 139 -1.62 -25.01 -10.61
CA ASP A 139 -0.90 -23.74 -10.54
C ASP A 139 -1.28 -22.99 -9.25
N VAL A 140 -0.28 -22.71 -8.41
CA VAL A 140 -0.44 -21.92 -7.18
C VAL A 140 -0.28 -20.44 -7.49
N ALA A 141 0.66 -20.09 -8.36
CA ALA A 141 0.98 -18.72 -8.69
C ALA A 141 1.27 -18.63 -10.19
N THR A 142 0.51 -17.81 -10.89
CA THR A 142 0.67 -17.54 -12.31
C THR A 142 1.02 -16.08 -12.51
N LEU A 143 2.03 -15.82 -13.33
CA LEU A 143 2.45 -14.50 -13.78
C LEU A 143 2.38 -14.41 -15.30
N VAL A 144 1.72 -13.36 -15.78
CA VAL A 144 1.63 -13.00 -17.19
C VAL A 144 2.23 -11.62 -17.41
N ASP A 145 3.14 -11.53 -18.38
CA ASP A 145 3.74 -10.26 -18.80
C ASP A 145 4.04 -10.25 -20.31
N GLY A 146 3.37 -9.35 -21.05
CA GLY A 146 3.57 -9.18 -22.49
C GLY A 146 3.35 -10.46 -23.31
N GLY A 147 2.31 -11.25 -22.99
CA GLY A 147 1.98 -12.51 -23.68
C GLY A 147 2.81 -13.73 -23.28
N ARG A 148 3.79 -13.55 -22.39
CA ARG A 148 4.57 -14.63 -21.75
C ARG A 148 3.92 -15.04 -20.45
N GLU A 149 4.11 -16.30 -20.07
CA GLU A 149 3.52 -16.84 -18.85
C GLU A 149 4.51 -17.74 -18.11
N LEU A 150 4.56 -17.55 -16.80
CA LEU A 150 5.25 -18.39 -15.83
C LEU A 150 4.24 -18.80 -14.78
N ALA A 151 4.07 -20.11 -14.56
CA ALA A 151 3.28 -20.61 -13.44
C ALA A 151 4.09 -21.58 -12.59
N PHE A 152 4.02 -21.38 -11.29
CA PHE A 152 4.51 -22.29 -10.27
C PHE A 152 3.36 -23.16 -9.77
N ALA A 153 3.52 -24.48 -9.82
CA ALA A 153 2.50 -25.43 -9.44
C ALA A 153 2.87 -26.25 -8.20
N TRP A 154 1.83 -26.73 -7.52
CA TRP A 154 1.94 -27.69 -6.42
C TRP A 154 1.33 -29.03 -6.86
N PRO A 155 2.00 -30.17 -6.62
CA PRO A 155 1.54 -31.46 -7.12
C PRO A 155 0.33 -32.03 -6.37
N GLY A 156 0.14 -31.66 -5.10
CA GLY A 156 -0.92 -32.17 -4.24
C GLY A 156 -2.09 -31.21 -4.07
N ALA A 157 -3.11 -31.63 -3.31
CA ALA A 157 -4.19 -30.75 -2.88
C ALA A 157 -3.62 -29.48 -2.21
N LEU A 158 -4.28 -28.35 -2.44
CA LEU A 158 -3.86 -27.06 -1.93
C LEU A 158 -4.96 -26.53 -0.99
N PRO A 159 -4.65 -26.18 0.26
CA PRO A 159 -5.62 -25.56 1.15
C PRO A 159 -6.02 -24.17 0.64
N ALA A 160 -7.10 -23.61 1.19
CA ALA A 160 -7.41 -22.21 0.96
C ALA A 160 -6.34 -21.32 1.63
N PRO A 161 -5.83 -20.28 0.97
CA PRO A 161 -4.80 -19.43 1.55
C PRO A 161 -5.38 -18.47 2.59
N THR A 162 -4.58 -18.19 3.62
CA THR A 162 -4.79 -17.01 4.47
C THR A 162 -4.08 -15.81 3.83
N LEU A 163 -4.79 -14.69 3.68
CA LEU A 163 -4.28 -13.49 3.02
C LEU A 163 -3.89 -12.42 4.05
N ALA A 164 -2.68 -11.88 3.93
CA ALA A 164 -2.18 -10.78 4.74
C ALA A 164 -1.40 -9.79 3.87
N GLY A 165 -1.98 -8.62 3.60
CA GLY A 165 -1.39 -7.64 2.69
C GLY A 165 -1.12 -8.27 1.33
N SER A 166 0.15 -8.25 0.88
CA SER A 166 0.56 -8.87 -0.38
C SER A 166 0.95 -10.35 -0.30
N THR A 167 0.70 -11.01 0.83
CA THR A 167 1.14 -12.39 1.10
C THR A 167 -0.03 -13.34 1.21
N ALA A 168 0.05 -14.48 0.53
CA ALA A 168 -0.84 -15.62 0.67
C ALA A 168 -0.07 -16.78 1.32
N THR A 169 -0.62 -17.31 2.41
CA THR A 169 -0.05 -18.46 3.12
C THR A 169 -0.98 -19.66 2.98
N TYR A 170 -0.47 -20.73 2.39
CA TYR A 170 -1.10 -22.04 2.31
C TYR A 170 -0.46 -22.91 3.40
N ALA A 171 -1.18 -23.10 4.51
CA ALA A 171 -0.68 -23.88 5.65
C ALA A 171 -0.78 -25.38 5.38
N ASP A 172 0.17 -26.17 5.87
CA ASP A 172 0.13 -27.64 5.83
C ASP A 172 -0.10 -28.21 4.41
N VAL A 173 0.52 -27.60 3.39
CA VAL A 173 0.48 -28.09 2.00
C VAL A 173 1.14 -29.45 1.81
N ALA A 174 2.00 -29.81 2.76
CA ALA A 174 2.58 -31.13 2.99
C ALA A 174 2.89 -31.25 4.50
N PRO A 175 3.15 -32.46 5.04
CA PRO A 175 3.41 -32.63 6.46
C PRO A 175 4.52 -31.70 6.98
N GLY A 176 4.15 -30.81 7.92
CA GLY A 176 5.06 -29.83 8.52
C GLY A 176 5.63 -28.81 7.53
N THR A 177 4.94 -28.52 6.43
CA THR A 177 5.38 -27.61 5.38
C THR A 177 4.28 -26.63 4.99
N ASP A 178 4.60 -25.34 5.01
CA ASP A 178 3.76 -24.29 4.46
C ASP A 178 4.32 -23.79 3.13
N LEU A 179 3.43 -23.29 2.29
CA LEU A 179 3.78 -22.56 1.08
C LEU A 179 3.35 -21.10 1.25
N VAL A 180 4.30 -20.19 1.14
CA VAL A 180 4.07 -18.75 1.29
C VAL A 180 4.40 -18.07 -0.01
N VAL A 181 3.41 -17.41 -0.61
CA VAL A 181 3.57 -16.65 -1.84
C VAL A 181 3.42 -15.17 -1.54
N LYS A 182 4.47 -14.39 -1.80
CA LYS A 182 4.45 -12.93 -1.64
C LYS A 182 4.41 -12.27 -3.01
N VAL A 183 3.42 -11.43 -3.26
CA VAL A 183 3.32 -10.64 -4.48
C VAL A 183 4.10 -9.34 -4.35
N VAL A 184 4.83 -9.02 -5.41
CA VAL A 184 5.57 -7.76 -5.62
C VAL A 184 5.08 -7.11 -6.93
N PRO A 185 5.36 -5.83 -7.19
CA PRO A 185 4.75 -5.12 -8.31
C PRO A 185 4.96 -5.81 -9.67
N THR A 186 6.11 -6.45 -9.85
CA THR A 186 6.54 -7.08 -11.12
C THR A 186 6.54 -8.60 -11.09
N GLY A 187 6.09 -9.24 -10.00
CA GLY A 187 6.40 -10.65 -9.76
C GLY A 187 5.80 -11.24 -8.51
N TYR A 188 6.23 -12.45 -8.18
CA TYR A 188 5.96 -13.08 -6.90
C TYR A 188 7.19 -13.83 -6.41
N ASP A 189 7.32 -13.92 -5.10
CA ASP A 189 8.29 -14.77 -4.41
C ASP A 189 7.56 -15.98 -3.85
N VAL A 190 8.11 -17.18 -4.08
CA VAL A 190 7.63 -18.42 -3.48
C VAL A 190 8.61 -18.84 -2.40
N ARG A 191 8.09 -19.07 -1.20
CA ARG A 191 8.85 -19.60 -0.06
C ARG A 191 8.18 -20.86 0.45
N ILE A 192 9.01 -21.85 0.74
CA ILE A 192 8.58 -23.11 1.33
C ILE A 192 9.11 -23.11 2.76
N VAL A 193 8.22 -23.15 3.73
CA VAL A 193 8.57 -23.02 5.15
C VAL A 193 8.39 -24.38 5.79
N ALA A 194 9.51 -25.02 6.14
CA ALA A 194 9.51 -26.28 6.87
C ALA A 194 9.49 -26.01 8.38
N HIS A 195 8.54 -26.61 9.09
CA HIS A 195 8.40 -26.53 10.55
C HIS A 195 9.06 -27.71 11.27
N THR A 196 9.60 -28.68 10.53
CA THR A 196 10.29 -29.84 11.07
C THR A 196 11.58 -30.12 10.29
N ALA A 197 12.55 -30.77 10.94
CA ALA A 197 13.79 -31.18 10.29
C ALA A 197 13.54 -32.17 9.12
N ALA A 198 12.56 -33.06 9.27
CA ALA A 198 12.18 -34.00 8.21
C ALA A 198 11.63 -33.27 6.98
N ALA A 199 10.78 -32.26 7.17
CA ALA A 199 10.27 -31.43 6.09
C ALA A 199 11.38 -30.62 5.40
N ALA A 200 12.34 -30.10 6.16
CA ALA A 200 13.46 -29.33 5.62
C ALA A 200 14.39 -30.19 4.74
N GLN A 201 14.48 -31.50 5.00
CA GLN A 201 15.29 -32.44 4.24
C GLN A 201 14.53 -33.09 3.06
N ALA A 202 13.23 -32.83 2.93
CA ALA A 202 12.41 -33.45 1.91
C ALA A 202 12.77 -32.92 0.51
N ALA A 203 13.02 -33.83 -0.44
CA ALA A 203 13.23 -33.47 -1.83
C ALA A 203 11.89 -33.09 -2.49
N LEU A 204 11.74 -31.81 -2.85
CA LEU A 204 10.53 -31.30 -3.50
C LEU A 204 10.70 -31.22 -5.02
N ARG A 205 9.75 -31.81 -5.74
CA ARG A 205 9.62 -31.65 -7.20
C ARG A 205 8.45 -30.72 -7.49
N LEU A 206 8.78 -29.50 -7.88
CA LEU A 206 7.82 -28.42 -8.05
C LEU A 206 7.65 -28.15 -9.55
N PRO A 207 6.49 -28.46 -10.14
CA PRO A 207 6.29 -28.24 -11.56
C PRO A 207 6.28 -26.75 -11.90
N LEU A 208 6.90 -26.41 -13.03
CA LEU A 208 6.85 -25.09 -13.63
C LEU A 208 6.21 -25.20 -15.00
N ARG A 209 5.25 -24.32 -15.28
CA ARG A 209 4.65 -24.19 -16.61
C ARG A 209 5.07 -22.88 -17.23
N LEU A 210 5.50 -22.95 -18.48
CA LEU A 210 6.08 -21.84 -19.22
C LEU A 210 5.35 -21.66 -20.55
N LYS A 211 5.07 -20.41 -20.93
CA LYS A 211 4.60 -20.04 -22.26
C LYS A 211 5.45 -18.89 -22.80
N GLY A 212 6.04 -19.10 -23.98
CA GLY A 212 6.93 -18.10 -24.58
C GLY A 212 8.23 -17.87 -23.78
N LEU A 213 8.59 -18.81 -22.91
CA LEU A 213 9.78 -18.78 -22.06
C LEU A 213 10.50 -20.12 -22.10
N THR A 214 11.83 -20.07 -21.99
CA THR A 214 12.68 -21.24 -21.70
C THR A 214 13.31 -21.07 -20.33
N ALA A 215 13.47 -22.17 -19.59
CA ALA A 215 14.13 -22.19 -18.29
C ALA A 215 15.46 -22.92 -18.38
N GLU A 216 16.47 -22.37 -17.73
CA GLU A 216 17.77 -22.98 -17.52
C GLU A 216 18.15 -22.86 -16.05
N ARG A 217 18.60 -23.95 -15.43
CA ARG A 217 19.19 -23.90 -14.09
C ARG A 217 20.69 -23.65 -14.22
N THR A 218 21.19 -22.59 -13.60
CA THR A 218 22.61 -22.27 -13.60
C THR A 218 23.37 -23.18 -12.63
N SER A 219 24.70 -23.22 -12.73
CA SER A 219 25.56 -23.93 -11.78
C SER A 219 25.43 -23.42 -10.34
N ALA A 220 25.06 -22.15 -10.16
CA ALA A 220 24.78 -21.54 -8.86
C ALA A 220 23.35 -21.82 -8.33
N GLY A 221 22.55 -22.61 -9.06
CA GLY A 221 21.21 -23.03 -8.66
C GLY A 221 20.08 -22.03 -8.96
N GLU A 222 20.38 -20.87 -9.53
CA GLU A 222 19.39 -19.90 -10.04
C GLU A 222 18.64 -20.48 -11.25
N LEU A 223 17.35 -20.19 -11.36
CA LEU A 223 16.60 -20.43 -12.60
C LEU A 223 16.60 -19.16 -13.44
N ARG A 224 17.17 -19.24 -14.64
CA ARG A 224 17.14 -18.19 -15.64
C ARG A 224 16.02 -18.48 -16.63
N LEU A 225 15.10 -17.52 -16.78
CA LEU A 225 14.00 -17.58 -17.72
C LEU A 225 14.27 -16.63 -18.87
N SER A 226 14.25 -17.14 -20.11
CA SER A 226 14.60 -16.37 -21.31
C SER A 226 13.48 -16.37 -22.34
N ALA A 227 13.33 -15.25 -23.06
CA ALA A 227 12.45 -15.11 -24.22
C ALA A 227 13.29 -14.59 -25.40
N GLY A 228 13.31 -15.31 -26.53
CA GLY A 228 14.10 -14.91 -27.71
C GLY A 228 15.58 -14.69 -27.42
N GLY A 229 16.18 -15.50 -26.55
CA GLY A 229 17.59 -15.40 -26.15
C GLY A 229 17.92 -14.29 -25.14
N LYS A 230 16.95 -13.46 -24.74
CA LYS A 230 17.12 -12.43 -23.70
C LYS A 230 16.53 -12.89 -22.38
N VAL A 231 17.21 -12.60 -21.28
CA VAL A 231 16.70 -12.90 -19.94
C VAL A 231 15.46 -12.06 -19.67
N ALA A 232 14.36 -12.74 -19.34
CA ALA A 232 13.07 -12.14 -19.02
C ALA A 232 12.79 -12.15 -17.51
N ALA A 233 13.24 -13.19 -16.80
CA ALA A 233 13.09 -13.31 -15.36
C ALA A 233 14.19 -14.21 -14.76
N ARG A 234 14.36 -14.13 -13.45
CA ARG A 234 15.32 -14.92 -12.67
C ARG A 234 14.67 -15.34 -11.37
N SER A 235 14.92 -16.57 -10.92
CA SER A 235 14.72 -16.94 -9.53
C SER A 235 16.04 -16.79 -8.79
N PRO A 236 16.04 -16.28 -7.54
CA PRO A 236 17.26 -16.32 -6.74
C PRO A 236 17.73 -17.76 -6.52
N SER A 237 19.01 -17.93 -6.16
CA SER A 237 19.50 -19.20 -5.65
C SER A 237 18.69 -19.57 -4.40
N PRO A 238 18.11 -20.79 -4.32
CA PRO A 238 17.43 -21.23 -3.12
C PRO A 238 18.40 -21.21 -1.94
N LEU A 239 18.02 -20.49 -0.88
CA LEU A 239 18.71 -20.53 0.40
C LEU A 239 18.03 -21.60 1.25
N MET A 240 18.82 -22.51 1.82
CA MET A 240 18.37 -23.53 2.77
C MET A 240 18.67 -23.06 4.19
#